data_AF-A0A3N0Z5W1-F1
#
_entry.id   AF-A0A3N0Z5W1-F1
#
_cell.length_a   1.000
_cell.length_b   1.000
_cell.length_c   1.000
_cell.angle_alpha   90.00
_cell.angle_beta   90.00
_cell.angle_gamma   90.00
#
_symmetry.space_group_name_H-M   'P 1'
#
loop_
_entity.id
_entity.type
_entity.pdbx_description
1 polymer ?
#
loop_
_entity_poly.entity_id
_entity_poly.type
_entity_poly.pdbx_seq_one_letter_code
_entity_poly.pdbx_strand_id
1 'polypeptide(L)'
;MVNKAAEAVNKMTIKMNESDAWFEEKQQQFENLDVQLRKLHASVESLVCHRKELSVNTASFAKSAAMLGNSEDHTALSRALSQLAEVEEKIDQLHQDQVYADFYLFSELLGDYVRLLTAVKGVFDQRMKTWGKWQDAQMMLQRKREAEAKLQYANKPDKLQQAKDEIKEWEGKVQQGERDFEQISKNIRREVGRFEKDRVKDFKVVIVKYLESLVHTQQQLIKYWEAFLPEAKAIA
;
A
#
# COMPACT_ATOMS: atom_id res chain seq x y z
N MET A 1 10.15 7.40 23.99
CA MET A 1 9.92 8.80 23.52
C MET A 1 11.20 9.49 23.07
N VAL A 2 12.36 9.28 23.73
CA VAL A 2 13.65 9.91 23.37
C VAL A 2 14.11 9.65 21.93
N ASN A 3 13.94 8.42 21.40
CA ASN A 3 14.33 8.11 20.01
C ASN A 3 13.47 8.83 18.95
N LYS A 4 12.16 8.99 19.18
CA LYS A 4 11.28 9.72 18.24
C LYS A 4 11.56 11.22 18.26
N ALA A 5 11.91 11.77 19.41
CA ALA A 5 12.32 13.17 19.53
C ALA A 5 13.69 13.42 18.86
N ALA A 6 14.65 12.50 19.03
CA ALA A 6 15.94 12.58 18.34
C ALA A 6 15.80 12.44 16.81
N GLU A 7 14.93 11.56 16.32
CA GLU A 7 14.61 11.44 14.90
C GLU A 7 13.91 12.70 14.34
N ALA A 8 13.00 13.30 15.11
CA ALA A 8 12.32 14.54 14.72
C ALA A 8 13.28 15.75 14.68
N VAL A 9 14.20 15.83 15.65
CA VAL A 9 15.24 16.88 15.70
C VAL A 9 16.26 16.67 14.57
N ASN A 10 16.65 15.43 14.26
CA ASN A 10 17.54 15.15 13.14
C ASN A 10 16.88 15.50 11.79
N LYS A 11 15.57 15.26 11.64
CA LYS A 11 14.77 15.73 10.49
C LYS A 11 14.68 17.26 10.40
N MET A 12 14.69 17.99 11.52
CA MET A 12 14.64 19.46 11.53
C MET A 12 16.00 20.14 11.28
N THR A 13 17.11 19.49 11.59
CA THR A 13 18.43 20.14 11.58
C THR A 13 19.22 19.92 10.27
N ILE A 14 18.86 18.88 9.49
CA ILE A 14 19.49 18.56 8.20
C ILE A 14 18.40 18.57 7.13
N LYS A 15 18.01 19.77 6.69
CA LYS A 15 17.10 19.92 5.54
C LYS A 15 17.94 19.81 4.27
N MET A 16 17.84 18.67 3.58
CA MET A 16 18.34 18.61 2.21
C MET A 16 17.55 19.60 1.38
N ASN A 17 18.23 20.59 0.82
CA ASN A 17 17.72 21.26 -0.37
C ASN A 17 17.83 20.22 -1.47
N GLU A 18 16.73 19.47 -1.69
CA GLU A 18 16.62 18.54 -2.80
C GLU A 18 16.81 19.35 -4.09
N SER A 19 18.02 19.30 -4.64
CA SER A 19 18.35 19.93 -5.92
C SER A 19 17.78 19.13 -7.09
N ASP A 20 17.27 17.93 -6.82
CA ASP A 20 16.80 16.96 -7.77
C ASP A 20 15.27 16.94 -7.81
N ALA A 21 14.70 17.78 -8.67
CA ALA A 21 13.25 17.94 -8.83
C ALA A 21 12.50 16.61 -9.04
N TRP A 22 13.17 15.61 -9.63
CA TRP A 22 12.57 14.28 -9.83
C TRP A 22 12.27 13.58 -8.49
N PHE A 23 13.17 13.65 -7.51
CA PHE A 23 12.94 13.01 -6.21
C PHE A 23 11.86 13.72 -5.40
N GLU A 24 11.82 15.06 -5.44
CA GLU A 24 10.78 15.86 -4.79
C GLU A 24 9.40 15.53 -5.37
N GLU A 25 9.28 15.54 -6.70
CA GLU A 25 8.04 15.20 -7.40
C GLU A 25 7.59 13.77 -7.06
N LYS A 26 8.52 12.79 -7.12
CA LYS A 26 8.20 11.39 -6.82
C LYS A 26 7.80 11.18 -5.37
N GLN A 27 8.46 11.84 -4.43
CA GLN A 27 8.09 11.75 -3.03
C GLN A 27 6.65 12.25 -2.82
N GLN A 28 6.30 13.40 -3.37
CA GLN A 28 4.93 13.93 -3.29
C GLN A 28 3.90 13.00 -3.94
N GLN A 29 4.23 12.42 -5.11
CA GLN A 29 3.38 11.44 -5.78
C GLN A 29 3.14 10.20 -4.91
N PHE A 30 4.18 9.66 -4.28
CA PHE A 30 4.07 8.50 -3.40
C PHE A 30 3.32 8.80 -2.09
N GLU A 31 3.48 10.00 -1.54
CA GLU A 31 2.71 10.44 -0.37
C GLU A 31 1.21 10.52 -0.69
N ASN A 32 0.85 11.14 -1.80
CA ASN A 32 -0.54 11.23 -2.25
C ASN A 32 -1.13 9.85 -2.54
N LEU A 33 -0.38 9.00 -3.24
CA LEU A 33 -0.81 7.65 -3.58
C LEU A 33 -1.03 6.79 -2.33
N ASP A 34 -0.14 6.84 -1.34
CA ASP A 34 -0.29 6.11 -0.09
C ASP A 34 -1.56 6.53 0.68
N VAL A 35 -1.84 7.83 0.74
CA VAL A 35 -3.07 8.34 1.37
C VAL A 35 -4.31 7.83 0.64
N GLN A 36 -4.34 7.92 -0.68
CA GLN A 36 -5.47 7.47 -1.48
C GLN A 36 -5.67 5.97 -1.41
N LEU A 37 -4.59 5.20 -1.49
CA LEU A 37 -4.66 3.74 -1.51
C LEU A 37 -5.06 3.18 -0.15
N ARG A 38 -4.62 3.78 0.96
CA ARG A 38 -5.09 3.42 2.31
C ARG A 38 -6.59 3.67 2.50
N LYS A 39 -7.09 4.80 1.99
CA LYS A 39 -8.53 5.11 2.03
C LYS A 39 -9.32 4.08 1.22
N LEU A 40 -8.85 3.77 0.01
CA LEU A 40 -9.48 2.75 -0.83
C LEU A 40 -9.45 1.37 -0.16
N HIS A 41 -8.31 0.96 0.40
CA HIS A 41 -8.18 -0.30 1.13
C HIS A 41 -9.20 -0.40 2.28
N ALA A 42 -9.28 0.63 3.13
CA ALA A 42 -10.25 0.66 4.23
C ALA A 42 -11.72 0.57 3.73
N SER A 43 -12.04 1.22 2.61
CA SER A 43 -13.38 1.10 2.01
C SER A 43 -13.66 -0.31 1.50
N VAL A 44 -12.66 -0.99 0.91
CA VAL A 44 -12.80 -2.38 0.45
C VAL A 44 -12.87 -3.36 1.62
N GLU A 45 -12.12 -3.14 2.70
CA GLU A 45 -12.26 -3.94 3.93
C GLU A 45 -13.67 -3.82 4.52
N SER A 46 -14.23 -2.61 4.53
CA SER A 46 -15.63 -2.40 4.92
C SER A 46 -16.62 -3.09 3.98
N LEU A 47 -16.37 -3.07 2.67
CA LEU A 47 -17.17 -3.80 1.68
C LEU A 47 -17.21 -5.30 1.98
N VAL A 48 -16.06 -5.91 2.28
CA VAL A 48 -15.93 -7.32 2.67
C VAL A 48 -16.80 -7.61 3.91
N CYS A 49 -16.72 -6.75 4.94
CA CYS A 49 -17.53 -6.92 6.16
C CYS A 49 -19.03 -6.84 5.87
N HIS A 50 -19.49 -5.82 5.15
CA HIS A 50 -20.90 -5.69 4.81
C HIS A 50 -21.41 -6.86 3.96
N ARG A 51 -20.58 -7.40 3.06
CA ARG A 51 -20.98 -8.56 2.24
C ARG A 51 -21.08 -9.85 3.05
N LYS A 52 -20.21 -10.02 4.05
CA LYS A 52 -20.34 -11.11 5.04
C LYS A 52 -21.62 -11.00 5.86
N GLU A 53 -21.95 -9.80 6.32
CA GLU A 53 -23.21 -9.56 7.06
C GLU A 53 -24.43 -9.83 6.19
N LEU A 54 -24.39 -9.40 4.92
CA LEU A 54 -25.46 -9.68 3.96
C LEU A 54 -25.67 -11.20 3.76
N SER A 55 -24.58 -11.95 3.55
CA SER A 55 -24.62 -13.42 3.48
C SER A 55 -25.28 -14.04 4.71
N VAL A 56 -24.84 -13.68 5.92
CA VAL A 56 -25.43 -14.18 7.18
C VAL A 56 -26.92 -13.88 7.29
N ASN A 57 -27.34 -12.66 6.92
CA ASN A 57 -28.74 -12.26 6.97
C ASN A 57 -29.58 -13.00 5.93
N THR A 58 -29.06 -13.19 4.71
CA THR A 58 -29.71 -13.96 3.64
C THR A 58 -29.90 -15.42 4.06
N ALA A 59 -28.89 -16.06 4.64
CA ALA A 59 -29.01 -17.42 5.16
C ALA A 59 -30.08 -17.54 6.27
N SER A 60 -30.14 -16.56 7.18
CA SER A 60 -31.17 -16.49 8.22
C SER A 60 -32.58 -16.32 7.64
N PHE A 61 -32.72 -15.48 6.60
CA PHE A 61 -33.97 -15.31 5.88
C PHE A 61 -34.41 -16.60 5.19
N ALA A 62 -33.51 -17.27 4.47
CA ALA A 62 -33.80 -18.55 3.81
C ALA A 62 -34.33 -19.60 4.80
N LYS A 63 -33.65 -19.76 5.95
CA LYS A 63 -34.10 -20.65 7.03
C LYS A 63 -35.50 -20.29 7.53
N SER A 64 -35.77 -18.99 7.71
CA SER A 64 -37.07 -18.52 8.20
C SER A 64 -38.18 -18.77 7.18
N ALA A 65 -37.92 -18.52 5.90
CA ALA A 65 -38.84 -18.82 4.80
C ALA A 65 -39.16 -20.33 4.73
N ALA A 66 -38.16 -21.19 4.88
CA ALA A 66 -38.35 -22.64 4.92
C ALA A 66 -39.23 -23.08 6.11
N MET A 67 -39.00 -22.50 7.30
CA MET A 67 -39.82 -22.78 8.49
C MET A 67 -41.27 -22.35 8.30
N LEU A 68 -41.51 -21.18 7.68
CA LEU A 68 -42.86 -20.71 7.35
C LEU A 68 -43.52 -21.62 6.31
N GLY A 69 -42.80 -22.01 5.26
CA GLY A 69 -43.31 -22.94 4.25
C GLY A 69 -43.76 -24.27 4.85
N ASN A 70 -43.02 -24.81 5.83
CA ASN A 70 -43.38 -26.04 6.53
C ASN A 70 -44.59 -25.90 7.48
N SER A 71 -44.91 -24.66 7.89
CA SER A 71 -46.01 -24.38 8.83
C SER A 71 -47.28 -23.90 8.11
N GLU A 72 -47.22 -23.76 6.79
CA GLU A 72 -48.31 -23.22 5.97
C GLU A 72 -49.21 -24.33 5.43
N ASP A 73 -50.52 -24.21 5.66
CA ASP A 73 -51.52 -25.19 5.21
C ASP A 73 -51.86 -25.02 3.73
N HIS A 74 -51.80 -23.78 3.20
CA HIS A 74 -52.09 -23.52 1.80
C HIS A 74 -50.97 -24.04 0.90
N THR A 75 -51.22 -25.15 0.21
CA THR A 75 -50.19 -25.89 -0.56
C THR A 75 -49.39 -25.03 -1.53
N ALA A 76 -50.05 -24.14 -2.29
CA ALA A 76 -49.34 -23.28 -3.23
C ALA A 76 -48.44 -22.25 -2.54
N LEU A 77 -48.86 -21.74 -1.37
CA LEU A 77 -48.08 -20.77 -0.60
C LEU A 77 -46.91 -21.45 0.11
N SER A 78 -47.16 -22.62 0.72
CA SER A 78 -46.13 -23.50 1.29
C SER A 78 -45.03 -23.79 0.27
N ARG A 79 -45.39 -24.25 -0.94
CA ARG A 79 -44.46 -24.53 -2.03
C ARG A 79 -43.65 -23.29 -2.44
N ALA A 80 -44.30 -22.13 -2.58
CA ALA A 80 -43.61 -20.91 -2.96
C ALA A 80 -42.62 -20.44 -1.88
N LEU A 81 -42.95 -20.57 -0.59
CA LEU A 81 -42.06 -20.26 0.53
C LEU A 81 -40.85 -21.19 0.57
N SER A 82 -41.05 -22.49 0.35
CA SER A 82 -39.94 -23.45 0.26
C SER A 82 -38.99 -23.13 -0.91
N GLN A 83 -39.53 -22.78 -2.07
CA GLN A 83 -38.70 -22.41 -3.22
C GLN A 83 -38.00 -21.06 -3.04
N LEU A 84 -38.65 -20.10 -2.38
CA LEU A 84 -38.01 -18.84 -1.99
C LEU A 84 -36.81 -19.12 -1.07
N ALA A 85 -36.96 -20.03 -0.11
CA ALA A 85 -35.84 -20.45 0.75
C ALA A 85 -34.68 -21.03 -0.08
N GLU A 86 -34.96 -21.94 -1.01
CA GLU A 86 -33.92 -22.52 -1.89
C GLU A 86 -33.22 -21.47 -2.77
N VAL A 87 -33.96 -20.46 -3.25
CA VAL A 87 -33.40 -19.35 -4.03
C VAL A 87 -32.47 -18.52 -3.16
N GLU A 88 -32.90 -18.18 -1.95
CA GLU A 88 -32.12 -17.37 -1.01
C GLU A 88 -30.88 -18.13 -0.51
N GLU A 89 -30.92 -19.46 -0.33
CA GLU A 89 -29.73 -20.28 -0.07
C GLU A 89 -28.72 -20.19 -1.22
N LYS A 90 -29.18 -20.21 -2.46
CA LYS A 90 -28.30 -20.04 -3.63
C LYS A 90 -27.74 -18.62 -3.72
N ILE A 91 -28.53 -17.60 -3.36
CA ILE A 91 -28.08 -16.20 -3.30
C ILE A 91 -27.04 -16.01 -2.19
N ASP A 92 -27.23 -16.63 -1.03
CA ASP A 92 -26.21 -16.64 0.04
C ASP A 92 -24.88 -17.21 -0.48
N GLN A 93 -24.89 -18.32 -1.21
CA GLN A 93 -23.67 -18.86 -1.81
C GLN A 93 -23.00 -17.85 -2.76
N LEU A 94 -23.77 -17.11 -3.56
CA LEU A 94 -23.21 -16.04 -4.41
C LEU A 94 -22.60 -14.91 -3.57
N HIS A 95 -23.22 -14.52 -2.46
CA HIS A 95 -22.64 -13.53 -1.55
C HIS A 95 -21.32 -14.04 -0.96
N GLN A 96 -21.23 -15.31 -0.58
CA GLN A 96 -19.99 -15.91 -0.09
C GLN A 96 -18.89 -15.89 -1.17
N ASP A 97 -19.22 -16.22 -2.41
CA ASP A 97 -18.28 -16.14 -3.54
C ASP A 97 -17.79 -14.70 -3.76
N GLN A 98 -18.69 -13.71 -3.64
CA GLN A 98 -18.31 -12.30 -3.69
C GLN A 98 -17.42 -11.88 -2.52
N VAL A 99 -17.69 -12.34 -1.28
CA VAL A 99 -16.79 -12.10 -0.13
C VAL A 99 -15.38 -12.59 -0.45
N TYR A 100 -15.25 -13.77 -1.06
CA TYR A 100 -13.96 -14.32 -1.45
C TYR A 100 -13.26 -13.47 -2.51
N ALA A 101 -13.98 -13.00 -3.53
CA ALA A 101 -13.43 -12.13 -4.55
C ALA A 101 -13.02 -10.76 -3.98
N ASP A 102 -13.89 -10.13 -3.19
CA ASP A 102 -13.64 -8.84 -2.53
C ASP A 102 -12.39 -8.91 -1.67
N PHE A 103 -12.23 -9.98 -0.89
CA PHE A 103 -11.10 -10.14 0.02
C PHE A 103 -9.81 -10.56 -0.70
N TYR A 104 -9.81 -11.74 -1.33
CA TYR A 104 -8.59 -12.36 -1.86
C TYR A 104 -8.08 -11.73 -3.15
N LEU A 105 -8.96 -11.16 -3.98
CA LEU A 105 -8.52 -10.48 -5.20
C LEU A 105 -8.25 -9.01 -4.89
N PHE A 106 -9.24 -8.30 -4.35
CA PHE A 106 -9.15 -6.85 -4.30
C PHE A 106 -8.49 -6.31 -3.03
N SER A 107 -8.97 -6.73 -1.84
CA SER A 107 -8.44 -6.24 -0.56
C SER A 107 -6.98 -6.59 -0.38
N GLU A 108 -6.59 -7.85 -0.62
CA GLU A 108 -5.21 -8.30 -0.45
C GLU A 108 -4.24 -7.58 -1.39
N LEU A 109 -4.61 -7.37 -2.67
CA LEU A 109 -3.81 -6.59 -3.61
C LEU A 109 -3.57 -5.16 -3.10
N LEU A 110 -4.63 -4.49 -2.63
CA LEU A 110 -4.53 -3.14 -2.08
C LEU A 110 -3.64 -3.13 -0.83
N GLY A 111 -3.80 -4.09 0.06
CA GLY A 111 -2.98 -4.25 1.27
C GLY A 111 -1.50 -4.45 0.95
N ASP A 112 -1.18 -5.28 -0.03
CA ASP A 112 0.19 -5.49 -0.53
C ASP A 112 0.81 -4.20 -1.05
N TYR A 113 0.08 -3.45 -1.88
CA TYR A 113 0.60 -2.20 -2.42
C TYR A 113 0.70 -1.09 -1.37
N VAL A 114 -0.16 -1.06 -0.36
CA VAL A 114 0.00 -0.16 0.81
C VAL A 114 1.28 -0.49 1.57
N ARG A 115 1.58 -1.77 1.79
CA ARG A 115 2.84 -2.21 2.41
C ARG A 115 4.05 -1.84 1.54
N LEU A 116 3.96 -2.06 0.24
CA LEU A 116 5.03 -1.75 -0.70
C LEU A 116 5.31 -0.24 -0.79
N LEU A 117 4.29 0.61 -0.77
CA LEU A 117 4.44 2.07 -0.70
C LEU A 117 5.13 2.51 0.60
N THR A 118 4.84 1.85 1.71
CA THR A 118 5.54 2.09 2.98
C THR A 118 7.03 1.77 2.84
N ALA A 119 7.39 0.68 2.18
CA ALA A 119 8.78 0.33 1.90
C ALA A 119 9.46 1.34 0.96
N VAL A 120 8.78 1.79 -0.09
CA VAL A 120 9.30 2.83 -1.01
C VAL A 120 9.63 4.11 -0.24
N LYS A 121 8.74 4.59 0.64
CA LYS A 121 9.01 5.76 1.50
C LYS A 121 10.25 5.54 2.37
N GLY A 122 10.41 4.34 2.94
CA GLY A 122 11.59 3.98 3.73
C GLY A 122 12.90 4.05 2.93
N VAL A 123 12.87 3.73 1.63
CA VAL A 123 14.03 3.85 0.74
C VAL A 123 14.38 5.31 0.45
N PHE A 124 13.39 6.21 0.29
CA PHE A 124 13.63 7.65 0.16
C PHE A 124 14.24 8.23 1.43
N ASP A 125 13.74 7.84 2.61
CA ASP A 125 14.35 8.19 3.90
C ASP A 125 15.80 7.70 4.01
N GLN A 126 16.10 6.52 3.48
CA GLN A 126 17.46 6.00 3.46
C GLN A 126 18.39 6.81 2.54
N ARG A 127 17.90 7.28 1.38
CA ARG A 127 18.64 8.21 0.51
C ARG A 127 18.96 9.52 1.24
N MET A 128 17.98 10.08 1.95
CA MET A 128 18.19 11.29 2.77
C MET A 128 19.27 11.07 3.84
N LYS A 129 19.27 9.92 4.51
CA LYS A 129 20.32 9.57 5.50
C LYS A 129 21.70 9.44 4.85
N THR A 130 21.80 8.83 3.67
CA THR A 130 23.06 8.71 2.93
C THR A 130 23.58 10.09 2.52
N TRP A 131 22.69 10.99 2.06
CA TRP A 131 23.05 12.37 1.76
C TRP A 131 23.56 13.12 2.99
N GLY A 132 22.86 13.01 4.12
CA GLY A 132 23.29 13.65 5.38
C GLY A 132 24.70 13.23 5.80
N LYS A 133 25.00 11.93 5.73
CA LYS A 133 26.36 11.41 6.01
C LYS A 133 27.43 11.99 5.09
N TRP A 134 27.12 12.16 3.81
CA TRP A 134 28.04 12.77 2.85
C TRP A 134 28.28 14.24 3.17
N GLN A 135 27.23 15.00 3.49
CA GLN A 135 27.34 16.41 3.87
C GLN A 135 28.11 16.61 5.18
N ASP A 136 27.88 15.76 6.18
CA ASP A 136 28.64 15.78 7.44
C ASP A 136 30.13 15.56 7.19
N ALA A 137 30.48 14.61 6.31
CA ALA A 137 31.86 14.38 5.91
C ALA A 137 32.46 15.60 5.17
N GLN A 138 31.68 16.26 4.31
CA GLN A 138 32.11 17.46 3.59
C GLN A 138 32.37 18.63 4.52
N MET A 139 31.50 18.85 5.52
CA MET A 139 31.67 19.88 6.54
C MET A 139 32.89 19.59 7.42
N MET A 140 33.11 18.33 7.79
CA MET A 140 34.28 17.93 8.58
C MET A 140 35.58 18.12 7.80
N LEU A 141 35.60 17.75 6.52
CA LEU A 141 36.75 18.02 5.64
C LEU A 141 37.06 19.52 5.58
N GLN A 142 36.04 20.36 5.43
CA GLN A 142 36.22 21.82 5.39
C GLN A 142 36.84 22.35 6.69
N ARG A 143 36.35 21.89 7.86
CA ARG A 143 36.93 22.24 9.16
C ARG A 143 38.39 21.80 9.30
N LYS A 144 38.75 20.62 8.77
CA LYS A 144 40.14 20.13 8.78
C LYS A 144 41.05 20.99 7.91
N ARG A 145 40.59 21.41 6.72
CA ARG A 145 41.32 22.36 5.86
C ARG A 145 41.53 23.72 6.53
N GLU A 146 40.52 24.26 7.19
CA GLU A 146 40.64 25.52 7.95
C GLU A 146 41.63 25.40 9.12
N ALA A 147 41.65 24.26 9.80
CA ALA A 147 42.61 24.00 10.88
C ALA A 147 44.05 23.89 10.37
N GLU A 148 44.26 23.24 9.22
CA GLU A 148 45.57 23.14 8.57
C GLU A 148 46.09 24.52 8.14
N ALA A 149 45.25 25.35 7.52
CA ALA A 149 45.60 26.72 7.15
C ALA A 149 46.03 27.56 8.37
N LYS A 150 45.36 27.40 9.52
CA LYS A 150 45.76 28.06 10.78
C LYS A 150 47.10 27.56 11.31
N LEU A 151 47.39 26.26 11.22
CA LEU A 151 48.67 25.67 11.62
C LEU A 151 49.81 26.15 10.72
N GLN A 152 49.56 26.29 9.43
CA GLN A 152 50.50 26.84 8.46
C GLN A 152 50.84 28.30 8.80
N TYR A 153 49.84 29.12 9.09
CA TYR A 153 50.05 30.52 9.52
C TYR A 153 50.82 30.63 10.85
N ALA A 154 50.57 29.71 11.79
CA ALA A 154 51.23 29.67 13.09
C ALA A 154 52.65 29.06 13.06
N ASN A 155 53.14 28.64 11.88
CA ASN A 155 54.47 28.09 11.64
C ASN A 155 54.83 26.90 12.56
N LYS A 156 53.90 25.94 12.72
CA LYS A 156 54.08 24.71 13.54
C LYS A 156 54.26 23.45 12.66
N PRO A 157 55.47 23.19 12.12
CA PRO A 157 55.70 22.13 11.14
C PRO A 157 55.42 20.72 11.66
N ASP A 158 55.68 20.46 12.96
CA ASP A 158 55.53 19.13 13.57
C ASP A 158 54.08 18.60 13.55
N LYS A 159 53.08 19.51 13.51
CA LYS A 159 51.66 19.16 13.47
C LYS A 159 51.06 19.23 12.07
N LEU A 160 51.80 19.77 11.10
CA LEU A 160 51.32 20.00 9.75
C LEU A 160 51.13 18.68 8.98
N GLN A 161 52.06 17.73 9.17
CA GLN A 161 51.97 16.41 8.52
C GLN A 161 50.73 15.65 8.97
N GLN A 162 50.46 15.61 10.29
CA GLN A 162 49.25 14.99 10.83
C GLN A 162 47.98 15.63 10.25
N ALA A 163 47.91 16.96 10.17
CA ALA A 163 46.76 17.65 9.60
C ALA A 163 46.52 17.29 8.12
N LYS A 164 47.59 17.14 7.34
CA LYS A 164 47.51 16.69 5.94
C LYS A 164 47.02 15.25 5.80
N ASP A 165 47.48 14.35 6.67
CA ASP A 165 47.04 12.96 6.68
C ASP A 165 45.55 12.85 7.05
N GLU A 166 45.08 13.63 8.03
CA GLU A 166 43.67 13.72 8.40
C GLU A 166 42.81 14.28 7.24
N ILE A 167 43.29 15.32 6.54
CA ILE A 167 42.61 15.85 5.34
C ILE A 167 42.44 14.75 4.29
N LYS A 168 43.51 14.01 3.99
CA LYS A 168 43.48 12.92 2.99
C LYS A 168 42.48 11.81 3.38
N GLU A 169 42.38 11.47 4.65
CA GLU A 169 41.38 10.52 5.15
C GLU A 169 39.95 11.04 4.92
N TRP A 170 39.68 12.30 5.26
CA TRP A 170 38.36 12.90 5.09
C TRP A 170 38.00 13.14 3.62
N GLU A 171 38.97 13.41 2.74
CA GLU A 171 38.76 13.43 1.30
C GLU A 171 38.29 12.07 0.79
N GLY A 172 38.90 10.98 1.27
CA GLY A 172 38.44 9.61 0.98
C GLY A 172 37.01 9.36 1.45
N LYS A 173 36.64 9.84 2.65
CA LYS A 173 35.27 9.71 3.19
C LYS A 173 34.24 10.51 2.39
N VAL A 174 34.58 11.73 1.96
CA VAL A 174 33.71 12.56 1.12
C VAL A 174 33.47 11.88 -0.23
N GLN A 175 34.53 11.38 -0.88
CA GLN A 175 34.41 10.66 -2.15
C GLN A 175 33.57 9.38 -2.01
N GLN A 176 33.71 8.65 -0.89
CA GLN A 176 32.88 7.47 -0.64
C GLN A 176 31.41 7.85 -0.42
N GLY A 177 31.14 8.89 0.37
CA GLY A 177 29.77 9.36 0.61
C GLY A 177 29.07 9.82 -0.67
N GLU A 178 29.79 10.51 -1.56
CA GLU A 178 29.30 10.91 -2.88
C GLU A 178 28.94 9.68 -3.73
N ARG A 179 29.85 8.70 -3.85
CA ARG A 179 29.58 7.44 -4.57
C ARG A 179 28.38 6.69 -4.02
N ASP A 180 28.28 6.57 -2.70
CA ASP A 180 27.16 5.88 -2.05
C ASP A 180 25.83 6.60 -2.34
N PHE A 181 25.83 7.93 -2.30
CA PHE A 181 24.66 8.76 -2.59
C PHE A 181 24.24 8.68 -4.07
N GLU A 182 25.18 8.72 -5.00
CA GLU A 182 24.90 8.54 -6.43
C GLU A 182 24.34 7.13 -6.71
N GLN A 183 24.94 6.11 -6.11
CA GLN A 183 24.56 4.73 -6.32
C GLN A 183 23.15 4.44 -5.79
N ILE A 184 22.81 4.88 -4.57
CA ILE A 184 21.45 4.74 -4.04
C ILE A 184 20.45 5.52 -4.90
N SER A 185 20.80 6.74 -5.33
CA SER A 185 19.92 7.56 -6.18
C SER A 185 19.64 6.90 -7.54
N LYS A 186 20.66 6.31 -8.16
CA LYS A 186 20.53 5.57 -9.43
C LYS A 186 19.66 4.32 -9.27
N ASN A 187 19.85 3.59 -8.17
CA ASN A 187 19.07 2.38 -7.88
C ASN A 187 17.60 2.73 -7.64
N ILE A 188 17.31 3.78 -6.86
CA ILE A 188 15.93 4.21 -6.60
C ILE A 188 15.20 4.55 -7.90
N ARG A 189 15.82 5.31 -8.81
CA ARG A 189 15.20 5.62 -10.11
C ARG A 189 14.79 4.39 -10.90
N ARG A 190 15.70 3.40 -10.97
CA ARG A 190 15.45 2.15 -11.67
C ARG A 190 14.30 1.38 -11.03
N GLU A 191 14.33 1.23 -9.71
CA GLU A 191 13.35 0.44 -8.97
C GLU A 191 11.98 1.12 -8.93
N VAL A 192 11.92 2.45 -8.82
CA VAL A 192 10.67 3.22 -8.96
C VAL A 192 10.07 3.03 -10.35
N GLY A 193 10.90 3.11 -11.40
CA GLY A 193 10.43 2.87 -12.77
C GLY A 193 9.91 1.44 -13.00
N ARG A 194 10.48 0.44 -12.32
CA ARG A 194 9.96 -0.93 -12.33
C ARG A 194 8.64 -1.03 -11.55
N PHE A 195 8.62 -0.51 -10.33
CA PHE A 195 7.44 -0.49 -9.45
C PHE A 195 6.21 0.11 -10.14
N GLU A 196 6.36 1.26 -10.82
CA GLU A 196 5.23 1.92 -11.48
C GLU A 196 4.65 1.09 -12.63
N LYS A 197 5.49 0.39 -13.39
CA LYS A 197 5.06 -0.50 -14.48
C LYS A 197 4.36 -1.75 -13.94
N ASP A 198 4.96 -2.40 -12.95
CA ASP A 198 4.43 -3.61 -12.34
C ASP A 198 3.09 -3.31 -11.65
N ARG A 199 2.99 -2.18 -10.92
CA ARG A 199 1.73 -1.71 -10.33
C ARG A 199 0.60 -1.65 -11.34
N VAL A 200 0.80 -0.98 -12.46
CA VAL A 200 -0.27 -0.83 -13.46
C VAL A 200 -0.68 -2.20 -14.03
N LYS A 201 0.30 -3.08 -14.27
CA LYS A 201 0.04 -4.42 -14.79
C LYS A 201 -0.73 -5.28 -13.80
N ASP A 202 -0.29 -5.33 -12.54
CA ASP A 202 -0.89 -6.17 -11.51
C ASP A 202 -2.32 -5.73 -11.21
N PHE A 203 -2.53 -4.43 -11.02
CA PHE A 203 -3.87 -3.88 -10.81
C PHE A 203 -4.79 -4.19 -11.99
N LYS A 204 -4.31 -4.03 -13.23
CA LYS A 204 -5.12 -4.34 -14.41
C LYS A 204 -5.56 -5.80 -14.41
N VAL A 205 -4.64 -6.74 -14.17
CA VAL A 205 -4.93 -8.18 -14.20
C VAL A 205 -5.94 -8.55 -13.11
N VAL A 206 -5.75 -8.05 -11.88
CA VAL A 206 -6.62 -8.38 -10.76
C VAL A 206 -7.99 -7.71 -10.89
N ILE A 207 -8.05 -6.44 -11.30
CA ILE A 207 -9.32 -5.72 -11.49
C ILE A 207 -10.17 -6.39 -12.57
N VAL A 208 -9.57 -6.83 -13.67
CA VAL A 208 -10.30 -7.56 -14.72
C VAL A 208 -10.92 -8.84 -14.14
N LYS A 209 -10.13 -9.66 -13.43
CA LYS A 209 -10.63 -10.89 -12.79
C LYS A 209 -11.73 -10.61 -11.77
N TYR A 210 -11.57 -9.56 -10.97
CA TYR A 210 -12.56 -9.14 -9.99
C TYR A 210 -13.88 -8.72 -10.66
N LEU A 211 -13.82 -7.89 -11.71
CA LEU A 211 -15.01 -7.48 -12.47
C LEU A 211 -15.69 -8.66 -13.17
N GLU A 212 -14.93 -9.59 -13.74
CA GLU A 212 -15.47 -10.83 -14.32
C GLU A 212 -16.21 -11.67 -13.28
N SER A 213 -15.65 -11.78 -12.07
CA SER A 213 -16.32 -12.44 -10.95
C SER A 213 -17.63 -11.77 -10.58
N LEU A 214 -17.67 -10.43 -10.49
CA LEU A 214 -18.90 -9.68 -10.17
C LEU A 214 -19.97 -9.83 -11.26
N VAL A 215 -19.57 -9.81 -12.54
CA VAL A 215 -20.50 -10.03 -13.65
C VAL A 215 -21.06 -11.45 -13.59
N HIS A 216 -20.22 -12.44 -13.31
CA HIS A 216 -20.66 -13.83 -13.20
C HIS A 216 -21.68 -14.02 -12.08
N THR A 217 -21.41 -13.50 -10.88
CA THR A 217 -22.34 -13.62 -9.75
C THR A 217 -23.67 -12.92 -10.03
N GLN A 218 -23.62 -11.74 -10.68
CA GLN A 218 -24.83 -11.02 -11.08
C GLN A 218 -25.67 -11.79 -12.10
N GLN A 219 -25.03 -12.47 -13.06
CA GLN A 219 -25.73 -13.31 -14.04
C GLN A 219 -26.40 -14.52 -13.38
N GLN A 220 -25.78 -15.14 -12.38
CA GLN A 220 -26.42 -16.24 -11.63
C GLN A 220 -27.60 -15.75 -10.80
N LEU A 221 -27.46 -14.59 -10.14
CA LEU A 221 -28.55 -13.97 -9.37
C LEU A 221 -29.80 -13.76 -10.22
N ILE A 222 -29.64 -13.24 -11.44
CA ILE A 222 -30.75 -13.06 -12.40
C ILE A 222 -31.41 -14.41 -12.71
N LYS A 223 -30.61 -15.43 -13.04
CA LYS A 223 -31.14 -16.77 -13.36
C LYS A 223 -31.93 -17.38 -12.20
N TYR A 224 -31.47 -17.20 -10.97
CA TYR A 224 -32.17 -17.72 -9.79
C TYR A 224 -33.52 -17.05 -9.59
N TRP A 225 -33.60 -15.73 -9.75
CA TRP A 225 -34.87 -14.99 -9.67
C TRP A 225 -35.82 -15.29 -10.84
N GLU A 226 -35.30 -15.42 -12.06
CA GLU A 226 -36.11 -15.80 -13.23
C GLU A 226 -36.72 -17.19 -13.08
N ALA A 227 -35.97 -18.14 -12.51
CA ALA A 227 -36.46 -19.48 -12.23
C ALA A 227 -37.55 -19.50 -11.14
N PHE A 228 -37.47 -18.59 -10.17
CA PHE A 228 -38.46 -18.48 -9.08
C PHE A 228 -39.77 -17.80 -9.51
N LEU A 229 -39.71 -16.86 -10.47
CA LEU A 229 -40.82 -16.02 -10.87
C LEU A 229 -42.15 -16.76 -11.17
N PRO A 230 -42.16 -17.93 -11.86
CA PRO A 230 -43.40 -18.67 -12.12
C PRO A 230 -44.10 -19.15 -10.83
N GLU A 231 -43.32 -19.53 -9.83
CA GLU A 231 -43.83 -20.10 -8.57
C GLU A 231 -44.40 -18.99 -7.69
N ALA A 232 -43.80 -17.81 -7.70
CA ALA A 232 -44.37 -16.61 -7.09
C ALA A 232 -45.72 -16.22 -7.74
N LYS A 233 -45.86 -16.37 -9.06
CA LYS A 233 -47.11 -16.08 -9.77
C LYS A 233 -48.21 -17.11 -9.51
N ALA A 234 -47.84 -18.34 -9.14
CA ALA A 234 -48.80 -19.42 -8.87
C ALA A 234 -49.55 -19.28 -7.53
N ILE A 235 -49.17 -18.31 -6.69
CA ILE A 235 -49.83 -17.98 -5.42
C ILE A 235 -51.11 -17.14 -5.64
N ALA A 236 -51.18 -16.40 -6.76
CA ALA A 236 -52.25 -15.46 -7.08
C ALA A 236 -53.54 -16.14 -7.57
#